data_AF-A0A1Q7FUQ7-F1
#
_entry.id   AF-A0A1Q7FUQ7-F1
#
_cell.length_a   1.000
_cell.length_b   1.000
_cell.length_c   1.000
_cell.angle_alpha   90.00
_cell.angle_beta   90.00
_cell.angle_gamma   90.00
#
_symmetry.space_group_name_H-M   'P 1'
#
loop_
_entity.id
_entity.type
_entity.pdbx_description
1 polymer ?
#
loop_
_entity_poly.entity_id
_entity_poly.type
_entity_poly.pdbx_seq_one_letter_code
_entity_poly.pdbx_strand_id
1 'polypeptide(L)'
;MGVQPEPVTPEAKSKQLLCEILPLRALQEFLEKDYFHHVGKLGTYRICRNSQTEIYRKGRHAASGCLQLSVFAPSYDRMAAEYLILSNNEQLYWNKANIFPARRAIDFRIAATAVLDFVLLLNLARAWW
;
A
#
# COMPACT_ATOMS: atom_id res chain seq x y z
N MET A 1 6.85 17.51 31.77
CA MET A 1 7.77 17.47 30.62
C MET A 1 7.01 16.87 29.46
N GLY A 2 6.56 17.69 28.51
CA GLY A 2 5.88 17.20 27.30
C GLY A 2 6.92 16.61 26.37
N VAL A 3 6.97 15.29 26.28
CA VAL A 3 7.74 14.60 25.24
C VAL A 3 7.08 14.97 23.92
N GLN A 4 7.72 15.83 23.12
CA GLN A 4 7.26 16.03 21.75
C GLN A 4 7.37 14.67 21.04
N PRO A 5 6.30 14.19 20.38
CA PRO A 5 6.37 12.93 19.66
C PRO A 5 7.43 13.05 18.57
N GLU A 6 8.39 12.12 18.56
CA GLU A 6 9.40 12.07 17.51
C GLU A 6 8.73 12.00 16.13
N PRO A 7 9.31 12.65 15.11
CA PRO A 7 8.77 12.59 13.76
C PRO A 7 8.75 11.13 13.29
N VAL A 8 7.56 10.61 13.01
CA VAL A 8 7.37 9.25 12.50
C VAL A 8 8.06 9.14 11.15
N THR A 9 9.15 8.37 11.10
CA THR A 9 9.91 8.16 9.86
C THR A 9 9.10 7.30 8.89
N PRO A 10 9.31 7.43 7.56
CA PRO A 10 8.68 6.55 6.57
C PRO A 10 8.96 5.06 6.84
N GLU A 11 10.13 4.74 7.39
CA GLU A 11 10.51 3.39 7.82
C GLU A 11 9.66 2.90 9.01
N ALA A 12 9.46 3.74 10.03
CA ALA A 12 8.62 3.39 11.17
C ALA A 12 7.16 3.18 10.76
N LYS A 13 6.65 4.02 9.87
CA LYS A 13 5.28 3.91 9.34
C LYS A 13 5.08 2.63 8.52
N SER A 14 6.02 2.30 7.63
CA SER A 14 5.95 1.07 6.83
C SER A 14 6.08 -0.18 7.68
N LYS A 15 6.93 -0.15 8.73
CA LYS A 15 7.00 -1.24 9.72
C LYS A 15 5.67 -1.45 10.45
N GLN A 16 5.03 -0.37 10.88
CA GLN A 16 3.73 -0.43 11.56
C GLN A 16 2.66 -1.04 10.64
N LEU A 17 2.60 -0.59 9.38
CA LEU A 17 1.68 -1.16 8.39
C LEU A 17 1.92 -2.66 8.17
N LEU A 18 3.18 -3.08 8.07
CA LEU A 18 3.54 -4.50 7.95
C LEU A 18 3.02 -5.30 9.15
N CYS A 19 3.16 -4.77 10.37
CA CYS A 19 2.62 -5.43 11.56
C CYS A 19 1.09 -5.57 11.55
N GLU A 20 0.37 -4.62 10.95
CA GLU A 20 -1.10 -4.64 10.88
C GLU A 20 -1.65 -5.64 9.85
N ILE A 21 -0.89 -5.96 8.80
CA ILE A 21 -1.34 -6.84 7.71
C ILE A 21 -0.96 -8.31 7.91
N LEU A 22 0.06 -8.58 8.73
CA LEU A 22 0.57 -9.93 8.93
C LEU A 22 -0.34 -10.76 9.86
N PRO A 23 -0.59 -12.03 9.54
CA PRO A 23 -1.26 -12.94 10.46
C PRO A 23 -0.36 -13.21 11.66
N LEU A 24 -0.96 -13.53 12.81
CA LEU A 24 -0.27 -13.61 14.11
C LEU A 24 1.04 -14.43 14.08
N ARG A 25 1.06 -15.58 13.38
CA ARG A 25 2.27 -16.42 13.25
C ARG A 25 3.40 -15.72 12.50
N ALA A 26 3.09 -15.11 11.35
CA ALA A 26 4.08 -14.39 10.56
C ALA A 26 4.53 -13.11 11.28
N LEU A 27 3.62 -12.46 12.02
CA LEU A 27 3.94 -11.30 12.85
C LEU A 27 4.95 -11.66 13.95
N GLN A 28 4.76 -12.77 14.66
CA GLN A 28 5.70 -13.23 15.68
C GLN A 28 7.09 -13.49 15.08
N GLU A 29 7.17 -14.21 13.95
CA GLU A 29 8.44 -14.43 13.26
C GLU A 29 9.12 -13.12 12.86
N PHE A 30 8.34 -12.18 12.31
CA PHE A 30 8.84 -10.88 11.89
C PHE A 30 9.41 -10.07 13.07
N LEU A 31 8.69 -10.01 14.19
CA LEU A 31 9.12 -9.25 15.36
C LEU A 31 10.39 -9.85 16.01
N GLU A 32 10.54 -11.17 15.97
CA GLU A 32 11.69 -11.86 16.55
C GLU A 32 12.92 -11.86 15.62
N LYS A 33 12.72 -12.00 14.30
CA LYS A 33 13.78 -12.38 13.35
C LYS A 33 13.95 -11.43 12.17
N ASP A 34 13.10 -10.40 12.05
CA ASP A 34 13.06 -9.44 10.93
C ASP A 34 12.82 -10.12 9.54
N TYR A 35 12.24 -11.32 9.56
CA TYR A 35 11.72 -12.06 8.41
C TYR A 35 10.50 -12.89 8.81
N PHE A 36 9.70 -13.32 7.85
CA PHE A 36 8.59 -14.23 8.11
C PHE A 36 8.34 -15.17 6.94
N HIS A 37 7.65 -16.27 7.24
CA HIS A 37 7.21 -17.22 6.22
C HIS A 37 5.75 -17.00 5.81
N HIS A 38 5.50 -17.12 4.50
CA HIS A 38 4.17 -17.19 3.92
C HIS A 38 4.01 -18.50 3.14
N VAL A 39 2.96 -19.25 3.43
CA VAL A 39 2.64 -20.48 2.71
C VAL A 39 1.72 -20.13 1.54
N GLY A 40 2.23 -20.25 0.31
CA GLY A 40 1.45 -20.02 -0.90
C GLY A 40 1.22 -21.31 -1.69
N LYS A 41 0.56 -21.19 -2.85
CA LYS A 41 0.16 -22.34 -3.68
C LYS A 41 1.32 -23.19 -4.18
N LEU A 42 2.47 -22.58 -4.45
CA LEU A 42 3.62 -23.22 -5.11
C LEU A 42 4.78 -23.56 -4.16
N GLY A 43 4.67 -23.25 -2.87
CA GLY A 43 5.72 -23.45 -1.89
C GLY A 43 5.62 -22.49 -0.70
N THR A 44 6.65 -22.53 0.14
CA THR A 44 6.81 -21.61 1.27
C THR A 44 7.76 -20.49 0.88
N TYR A 45 7.35 -19.26 1.12
CA TYR A 45 8.09 -18.05 0.80
C TYR A 45 8.66 -17.47 2.09
N ARG A 46 9.97 -17.22 2.16
CA ARG A 46 10.60 -16.49 3.24
C ARG A 46 10.85 -15.06 2.78
N ILE A 47 10.12 -14.11 3.37
CA ILE A 47 10.20 -12.69 3.05
C ILE A 47 11.07 -12.02 4.13
N CYS A 48 12.18 -11.43 3.69
CA CYS A 48 13.18 -10.82 4.57
C CYS A 48 13.34 -9.34 4.24
N ARG A 49 13.76 -8.51 5.21
CA ARG A 49 13.96 -7.07 5.00
C ARG A 49 15.02 -6.73 3.97
N ASN A 50 16.20 -7.34 4.08
CA ASN A 50 17.41 -6.95 3.33
C ASN A 50 17.85 -7.98 2.29
N SER A 51 17.00 -8.95 1.95
CA SER A 51 17.32 -9.96 0.93
C SER A 51 16.13 -10.23 0.01
N GLN A 52 16.43 -10.87 -1.12
CA GLN A 52 15.42 -11.44 -2.01
C GLN A 52 14.53 -12.42 -1.25
N THR A 53 13.28 -12.55 -1.69
CA THR A 53 12.35 -13.56 -1.17
C THR A 53 12.89 -14.94 -1.53
N GLU A 54 13.01 -15.83 -0.56
CA GLU A 54 13.42 -17.20 -0.85
C GLU A 54 12.22 -18.11 -0.97
N ILE A 55 12.27 -19.03 -1.94
CA ILE A 55 11.18 -19.93 -2.26
C ILE A 55 11.62 -21.35 -1.95
N TYR A 56 10.90 -22.00 -1.04
CA TYR A 56 11.15 -23.35 -0.59
C TYR A 56 10.08 -24.32 -1.11
N ARG A 57 10.52 -25.46 -1.64
CA ARG A 57 9.65 -26.58 -2.02
C ARG A 57 10.14 -27.85 -1.34
N LYS A 58 9.23 -28.57 -0.67
CA LYS A 58 9.56 -29.82 0.06
C LYS A 58 10.74 -29.63 1.04
N GLY A 59 10.80 -28.48 1.71
CA GLY A 59 11.86 -28.14 2.66
C GLY A 59 13.22 -27.77 2.06
N ARG A 60 13.34 -27.70 0.73
CA ARG A 60 14.58 -27.30 0.04
C ARG A 60 14.42 -25.94 -0.62
N HIS A 61 15.47 -25.12 -0.55
CA HIS A 61 15.54 -23.87 -1.31
C HIS A 61 15.49 -24.20 -2.81
N ALA A 62 14.51 -23.64 -3.51
CA ALA A 62 14.20 -23.97 -4.89
C ALA A 62 14.44 -22.79 -5.84
N ALA A 63 14.20 -21.56 -5.37
CA ALA A 63 14.40 -20.34 -6.15
C ALA A 63 14.45 -19.11 -5.22
N SER A 64 14.81 -17.96 -5.79
CA SER A 64 14.68 -16.66 -5.14
C SER A 64 13.87 -15.71 -6.03
N GLY A 65 12.94 -14.98 -5.43
CA GLY A 65 12.14 -13.93 -6.07
C GLY A 65 12.72 -12.55 -5.77
N CYS A 66 12.79 -11.70 -6.79
CA CYS A 66 13.18 -10.31 -6.64
C CYS A 66 12.01 -9.40 -7.05
N LEU A 67 11.43 -8.68 -6.09
CA LEU A 67 10.50 -7.60 -6.39
C LEU A 67 11.29 -6.30 -6.49
N GLN A 68 11.49 -5.81 -7.71
CA GLN A 68 12.11 -4.51 -7.95
C GLN A 68 11.03 -3.44 -8.16
N LEU A 69 10.91 -2.53 -7.21
CA LEU A 69 10.03 -1.37 -7.32
C LEU A 69 10.69 -0.32 -8.23
N SER A 70 9.89 0.33 -9.08
CA SER A 70 10.37 1.38 -9.99
C SER A 70 10.79 2.67 -9.27
N VAL A 71 10.35 2.83 -8.02
CA VAL A 71 10.67 3.96 -7.15
C VAL A 71 11.28 3.41 -5.86
N PHE A 72 12.21 4.16 -5.27
CA PHE A 72 12.74 3.83 -3.95
C PHE A 72 11.59 3.76 -2.94
N ALA A 73 11.50 2.63 -2.24
CA ALA A 73 10.52 2.41 -1.18
C ALA A 73 11.23 1.94 0.10
N PRO A 74 10.68 2.26 1.28
CA PRO A 74 11.12 1.69 2.55
C PRO A 74 11.20 0.15 2.51
N SER A 75 12.14 -0.44 3.24
CA SER A 75 12.37 -1.89 3.16
C SER A 75 11.13 -2.70 3.58
N TYR A 76 10.37 -2.22 4.55
CA TYR A 76 9.13 -2.86 5.02
C TYR A 76 7.96 -2.73 4.03
N ASP A 77 7.92 -1.67 3.21
CA ASP A 77 6.92 -1.52 2.14
C ASP A 77 7.12 -2.59 1.05
N ARG A 78 8.38 -2.93 0.72
CA ARG A 78 8.67 -4.06 -0.19
C ARG A 78 8.16 -5.37 0.41
N MET A 79 8.45 -5.65 1.67
CA MET A 79 7.98 -6.88 2.34
C MET A 79 6.45 -6.98 2.35
N ALA A 80 5.77 -5.86 2.62
CA ALA A 80 4.31 -5.77 2.57
C ALA A 80 3.78 -6.04 1.16
N ALA A 81 4.38 -5.44 0.14
CA ALA A 81 4.01 -5.67 -1.26
C ALA A 81 4.20 -7.14 -1.67
N GLU A 82 5.34 -7.76 -1.34
CA GLU A 82 5.60 -9.18 -1.61
C GLU A 82 4.54 -10.07 -0.96
N TYR A 83 4.21 -9.82 0.31
CA TYR A 83 3.16 -10.56 1.02
C TYR A 83 1.78 -10.38 0.39
N LEU A 84 1.40 -9.16 0.01
CA LEU A 84 0.09 -8.87 -0.58
C LEU A 84 -0.06 -9.51 -1.97
N ILE A 85 1.00 -9.50 -2.78
CA ILE A 85 1.04 -10.18 -4.09
C ILE A 85 0.91 -11.69 -3.91
N LEU A 86 1.68 -12.29 -2.98
CA LEU A 86 1.65 -13.73 -2.75
C LEU A 86 0.34 -14.22 -2.12
N SER A 87 -0.26 -13.41 -1.24
CA SER A 87 -1.56 -13.71 -0.63
C SER A 87 -2.74 -13.51 -1.60
N ASN A 88 -2.53 -12.84 -2.74
CA ASN A 88 -3.55 -12.56 -3.76
C ASN A 88 -4.85 -11.98 -3.15
N ASN A 89 -4.71 -11.11 -2.15
CA ASN A 89 -5.83 -10.48 -1.47
C ASN A 89 -5.93 -9.01 -1.89
N GLU A 90 -6.64 -8.80 -3.00
CA GLU A 90 -6.82 -7.48 -3.61
C GLU A 90 -7.51 -6.48 -2.68
N GLN A 91 -8.51 -6.91 -1.91
CA GLN A 91 -9.21 -6.02 -0.99
C GLN A 91 -8.31 -5.53 0.16
N LEU A 92 -7.45 -6.41 0.69
CA LEU A 92 -6.47 -6.03 1.69
C LEU A 92 -5.43 -5.06 1.11
N TYR A 93 -4.98 -5.30 -0.13
CA TYR A 93 -4.10 -4.37 -0.85
C TYR A 93 -4.73 -2.99 -0.99
N TRP A 94 -5.97 -2.89 -1.47
CA TRP A 94 -6.67 -1.62 -1.61
C TRP A 94 -6.84 -0.85 -0.30
N ASN A 95 -7.10 -1.56 0.79
CA ASN A 95 -7.36 -0.94 2.10
C ASN A 95 -6.08 -0.53 2.86
N LYS A 96 -4.96 -1.21 2.63
CA LYS A 96 -3.76 -1.10 3.48
C LYS A 96 -2.48 -0.72 2.76
N ALA A 97 -2.37 -0.95 1.44
CA ALA A 97 -1.24 -0.43 0.69
C ALA A 97 -1.31 1.10 0.68
N ASN A 98 -0.15 1.77 0.64
CA ASN A 98 -0.02 3.23 0.54
C ASN A 98 -0.49 3.73 -0.86
N ILE A 99 -1.73 3.42 -1.24
CA ILE A 99 -2.36 3.86 -2.48
C ILE A 99 -2.81 5.29 -2.24
N PHE A 100 -1.98 6.22 -2.70
CA PHE A 100 -2.38 7.62 -2.73
C PHE A 100 -3.48 7.76 -3.78
N PRO A 101 -4.66 8.32 -3.43
CA PRO A 101 -5.63 8.64 -4.45
C PRO A 101 -4.96 9.56 -5.46
N ALA A 102 -5.05 9.21 -6.75
CA ALA A 102 -4.65 10.12 -7.80
C ALA A 102 -5.33 11.47 -7.49
N ARG A 103 -4.53 12.54 -7.41
CA ARG A 103 -5.02 13.90 -7.11
C ARG A 103 -6.38 14.05 -7.79
N ARG A 104 -7.44 14.37 -7.02
CA ARG A 104 -8.72 14.77 -7.60
C ARG A 104 -8.41 15.94 -8.51
N ALA A 105 -8.22 15.65 -9.79
CA ALA A 105 -8.20 16.68 -10.81
C ALA A 105 -9.58 17.30 -10.67
N ILE A 106 -9.61 18.56 -10.27
CA ILE A 106 -10.83 19.35 -10.37
C ILE A 106 -11.23 19.22 -11.83
N ASP A 107 -12.30 18.49 -12.07
CA ASP A 107 -12.74 18.20 -13.42
C ASP A 107 -13.29 19.52 -13.96
N PHE A 108 -12.43 20.29 -14.63
CA PHE A 108 -12.74 21.62 -15.14
C PHE A 108 -14.00 21.61 -16.03
N ARG A 109 -14.36 20.45 -16.58
CA ARG A 109 -15.62 20.22 -17.31
C ARG A 109 -16.85 20.36 -16.42
N ILE A 110 -16.80 19.84 -15.19
CA ILE A 110 -17.88 19.96 -14.20
C ILE A 110 -17.98 21.40 -13.69
N ALA A 111 -16.84 22.07 -13.47
CA ALA A 111 -16.84 23.47 -13.08
C ALA A 111 -17.37 24.39 -14.21
N ALA A 112 -16.99 24.12 -15.47
CA ALA A 112 -17.44 24.90 -16.62
C ALA A 112 -18.94 24.72 -16.89
N THR A 113 -19.47 23.51 -16.76
CA THR A 113 -20.91 23.24 -16.89
C THR A 113 -21.72 23.94 -15.80
N ALA A 114 -21.26 23.91 -14.54
CA ALA A 114 -21.93 24.61 -13.46
C ALA A 114 -21.97 26.15 -13.65
N VAL A 115 -20.89 26.74 -14.18
CA VAL A 115 -20.86 28.18 -14.51
C VAL A 115 -21.83 28.50 -15.65
N LEU A 116 -21.86 27.66 -16.69
CA LEU A 116 -22.72 27.86 -17.85
C LEU A 116 -24.21 27.75 -17.48
N ASP A 117 -24.57 26.77 -16.66
CA ASP A 117 -25.93 26.60 -16.12
C ASP A 117 -26.34 27.80 -15.23
N PHE A 118 -25.43 28.31 -14.41
CA PHE A 118 -25.70 29.48 -13.58
C PHE A 118 -25.93 30.76 -14.41
N VAL A 119 -25.13 30.98 -15.46
CA VAL A 119 -25.31 32.10 -16.39
C VAL A 119 -26.63 31.98 -17.15
N LEU A 120 -27.01 30.78 -17.57
CA LEU A 120 -28.29 30.51 -18.23
C LEU A 120 -29.48 30.79 -17.32
N LEU A 121 -29.43 30.36 -16.06
CA LEU A 121 -30.45 30.64 -15.05
C LEU A 121 -30.59 32.14 -14.79
N LEU A 122 -29.48 32.88 -14.66
CA LEU A 122 -29.50 34.33 -14.47
C LEU A 122 -30.08 35.07 -15.68
N ASN A 123 -29.77 34.62 -16.90
CA ASN A 123 -30.31 35.22 -18.12
C ASN A 123 -31.80 34.93 -18.28
N LEU A 124 -32.26 33.73 -17.95
CA LEU A 124 -33.69 33.39 -17.93
C LEU A 124 -34.44 34.21 -16.88
N ALA A 125 -33.88 34.36 -15.68
CA ALA A 125 -34.48 35.18 -14.62
C ALA A 125 -34.59 36.67 -15.01
N ARG A 126 -33.62 37.19 -15.77
CA ARG A 126 -33.66 38.55 -16.32
C ARG A 126 -34.63 38.72 -17.49
N ALA A 127 -34.89 37.69 -18.27
CA ALA A 127 -35.83 37.75 -19.38
C ALA A 127 -37.30 37.68 -18.93
N TRP A 128 -37.55 37.33 -17.67
CA TRP A 128 -38.88 37.20 -17.06
C TRP A 128 -39.26 38.40 -16.16
N TRP A 129 -38.44 39.44 -16.13
CA TRP A 129 -38.66 40.70 -15.40
C TRP A 129 -38.66 41.88 -16.39
#